data_AF-A0A889XPX9-F1
#
_entry.id   AF-A0A889XPX9-F1
#
_cell.length_a   1.000
_cell.length_b   1.000
_cell.length_c   1.000
_cell.angle_alpha   90.00
_cell.angle_beta   90.00
_cell.angle_gamma   90.00
#
_symmetry.space_group_name_H-M   'P 1'
#
loop_
_entity.id
_entity.type
_entity.pdbx_description
1 polymer ?
#
loop_
_entity_poly.entity_id
_entity_poly.type
_entity_poly.pdbx_seq_one_letter_code
_entity_poly.pdbx_strand_id
1 'polypeptide(L)'
;MIVLGVLNLSWDLNFELFYLNHSFNLLSIMPLITYNNAEVEKIRILKENKGKSGVYCWVNKVNGSKYVGSSNSLYRRFLQYFNTEYLLKHENIVICRALLKHGYSEFNL
;
A
#
# COMPACT_ATOMS: atom_id res chain seq x y z
N MET A 1 -1.30 -47.50 -36.13
CA MET A 1 -0.23 -47.07 -35.22
C MET A 1 0.07 -45.60 -35.52
N ILE A 2 -0.38 -44.75 -34.60
CA ILE A 2 0.06 -43.36 -34.33
C ILE A 2 -0.18 -42.33 -35.44
N VAL A 3 -1.34 -41.67 -35.34
CA VAL A 3 -1.42 -40.21 -35.53
C VAL A 3 -1.89 -39.71 -34.16
N LEU A 4 -1.08 -39.00 -33.39
CA LEU A 4 -1.03 -37.55 -33.28
C LEU A 4 -0.10 -37.26 -32.10
N GLY A 5 0.74 -36.23 -32.18
CA GLY A 5 1.35 -35.68 -30.96
C GLY A 5 2.80 -35.28 -31.08
N VAL A 6 3.12 -34.29 -31.91
CA VAL A 6 4.41 -33.57 -31.78
C VAL A 6 4.28 -32.06 -31.93
N LEU A 7 3.08 -31.50 -32.08
CA LEU A 7 2.89 -30.05 -32.26
C LEU A 7 2.45 -29.27 -31.00
N ASN A 8 2.26 -29.94 -29.86
CA ASN A 8 1.79 -29.26 -28.62
C ASN A 8 2.85 -29.11 -27.52
N LEU A 9 3.99 -29.83 -27.59
CA LEU A 9 4.94 -29.81 -26.47
C LEU A 9 5.56 -28.43 -26.20
N SER A 10 5.85 -27.63 -27.23
CA SER A 10 6.49 -26.31 -27.04
C SER A 10 5.51 -25.23 -26.57
N TRP A 11 4.23 -25.33 -26.95
CA TRP A 11 3.19 -24.41 -26.49
C TRP A 11 2.87 -24.65 -25.01
N ASP A 12 2.80 -25.92 -24.60
CA ASP A 12 2.56 -26.31 -23.21
C ASP A 12 3.73 -25.88 -22.30
N LEU A 13 4.98 -26.08 -22.72
CA LEU A 13 6.18 -25.62 -22.01
C LEU A 13 6.23 -24.09 -21.86
N ASN A 14 5.85 -23.33 -22.89
CA ASN A 14 5.81 -21.86 -22.81
C ASN A 14 4.69 -21.36 -21.88
N PHE A 15 3.56 -22.06 -21.83
CA PHE A 15 2.46 -21.73 -20.93
C PHE A 15 2.80 -22.05 -19.47
N GLU A 16 3.47 -23.18 -19.22
CA GLU A 16 3.93 -23.57 -17.90
C GLU A 16 5.06 -22.65 -17.41
N LEU A 17 6.00 -22.26 -18.28
CA LEU A 17 7.01 -21.24 -18.00
C LEU A 17 6.41 -19.85 -17.75
N PHE A 18 5.31 -19.50 -18.44
CA PHE A 18 4.57 -18.27 -18.18
C PHE A 18 3.91 -18.28 -16.80
N TYR A 19 3.26 -19.39 -16.42
CA TYR A 19 2.67 -19.57 -15.09
C TYR A 19 3.72 -19.60 -13.98
N LEU A 20 4.86 -20.27 -14.18
CA LEU A 20 5.97 -20.26 -13.23
C LEU A 20 6.56 -18.84 -13.09
N ASN A 21 6.76 -18.09 -14.17
CA ASN A 21 7.19 -16.69 -14.10
C ASN A 21 6.18 -15.77 -13.39
N HIS A 22 4.87 -16.03 -13.56
CA HIS A 22 3.83 -15.30 -12.83
C HIS A 22 3.84 -15.67 -11.34
N SER A 23 4.07 -16.95 -11.02
CA SER A 23 4.18 -17.46 -9.65
C SER A 23 5.40 -16.89 -8.92
N PHE A 24 6.53 -16.72 -9.60
CA PHE A 24 7.73 -16.05 -9.06
C PHE A 24 7.53 -14.54 -8.85
N ASN A 25 6.54 -13.91 -9.50
CA ASN A 25 6.12 -12.52 -9.26
C ASN A 25 5.05 -12.37 -8.17
N LEU A 26 4.68 -13.44 -7.46
CA LEU A 26 4.09 -13.34 -6.12
C LEU A 26 5.15 -12.92 -5.08
N LEU A 27 6.09 -12.06 -5.47
CA LEU A 27 6.88 -11.27 -4.55
C LEU A 27 5.87 -10.59 -3.64
N SER A 28 5.80 -11.11 -2.41
CA SER A 28 5.05 -10.54 -1.31
C SER A 28 5.14 -9.02 -1.42
N ILE A 29 4.01 -8.34 -1.60
CA ILE A 29 3.96 -6.87 -1.64
C ILE A 29 4.29 -6.42 -0.22
N MET A 30 5.58 -6.41 0.10
CA MET A 30 6.10 -5.96 1.37
C MET A 30 6.21 -4.44 1.31
N PRO A 31 5.78 -3.74 2.37
CA PRO A 31 6.00 -2.32 2.46
C PRO A 31 7.51 -2.04 2.43
N LEU A 32 7.94 -1.14 1.56
CA LEU A 32 9.34 -0.71 1.49
C LEU A 32 9.79 -0.04 2.79
N ILE A 33 8.88 0.69 3.43
CA ILE A 33 9.08 1.40 4.70
C ILE A 33 7.83 1.19 5.55
N THR A 34 7.99 1.07 6.86
CA THR A 34 6.89 1.05 7.83
C THR A 34 7.21 1.97 8.99
N TYR A 35 6.18 2.70 9.44
CA TYR A 35 6.18 3.51 10.65
C TYR A 35 5.18 2.89 11.63
N ASN A 36 5.65 2.54 12.83
CA ASN A 36 4.88 1.78 13.83
C ASN A 36 4.02 2.69 14.72
N ASN A 37 4.27 3.99 14.70
CA ASN A 37 3.44 4.96 15.40
C ASN A 37 3.43 6.30 14.65
N ALA A 38 2.31 6.61 14.01
CA ALA A 38 2.18 7.81 13.19
C ALA A 38 2.27 9.13 14.00
N GLU A 39 1.96 9.11 15.30
CA GLU A 39 2.08 10.30 16.16
C GLU A 39 3.55 10.60 16.49
N VAL A 40 4.26 9.62 17.04
CA VAL A 40 5.66 9.76 17.46
C VAL A 40 6.58 9.98 16.26
N GLU A 41 6.29 9.31 15.15
CA GLU A 41 7.13 9.36 13.95
C GLU A 41 6.72 10.43 12.94
N LYS A 42 5.75 11.30 13.26
CA LYS A 42 5.22 12.33 12.34
C LYS A 42 6.31 13.12 11.61
N ILE A 43 7.32 13.62 12.35
CA ILE A 43 8.41 14.41 11.77
C ILE A 43 9.25 13.57 10.79
N ARG A 44 9.53 12.31 11.16
CA ARG A 44 10.27 11.36 10.32
C ARG A 44 9.50 11.02 9.05
N ILE A 45 8.21 10.69 9.18
CA ILE A 45 7.30 10.40 8.06
C ILE A 45 7.33 11.55 7.06
N LEU A 46 7.17 12.78 7.53
CA LEU A 46 7.19 13.96 6.66
C LEU A 46 8.56 14.14 6.00
N LYS A 47 9.65 14.09 6.77
CA LYS A 47 11.00 14.30 6.25
C LYS A 47 11.39 13.26 5.18
N GLU A 48 11.15 11.98 5.46
CA GLU A 48 11.56 10.88 4.57
C GLU A 48 10.72 10.79 3.29
N ASN A 49 9.51 11.36 3.27
CA ASN A 49 8.61 11.36 2.11
C ASN A 49 8.59 12.66 1.30
N LYS A 50 9.46 13.63 1.65
CA LYS A 50 9.64 14.85 0.86
C LYS A 50 10.17 14.53 -0.54
N GLY A 51 9.49 15.02 -1.57
CA GLY A 51 9.84 14.79 -2.97
C GLY A 51 9.48 13.39 -3.51
N LYS A 52 8.78 12.55 -2.73
CA LYS A 52 8.38 11.20 -3.17
C LYS A 52 6.91 11.15 -3.58
N SER A 53 6.62 10.36 -4.62
CA SER A 53 5.29 9.88 -4.98
C SER A 53 5.16 8.40 -4.60
N GLY A 54 3.93 7.88 -4.55
CA GLY A 54 3.72 6.45 -4.34
C GLY A 54 2.36 6.09 -3.77
N VAL A 55 2.25 4.80 -3.40
CA VAL A 55 1.12 4.21 -2.69
C VAL A 55 1.50 4.04 -1.22
N TYR A 56 0.54 4.23 -0.32
CA TYR A 56 0.71 4.13 1.13
C TYR A 56 -0.48 3.40 1.76
N CYS A 57 -0.30 2.88 2.97
CA CYS A 57 -1.32 2.13 3.69
C CYS A 57 -1.36 2.51 5.17
N TRP A 58 -2.41 3.21 5.59
CA TRP A 58 -2.68 3.44 7.02
C TRP A 58 -3.31 2.19 7.61
N VAL A 59 -2.76 1.65 8.70
CA VAL A 59 -3.30 0.49 9.41
C VAL A 59 -3.72 0.91 10.81
N ASN A 60 -5.01 0.82 11.11
CA ASN A 60 -5.52 1.06 12.45
C ASN A 60 -5.20 -0.15 13.34
N LYS A 61 -4.45 0.07 14.43
CA LYS A 61 -4.03 -0.97 15.37
C LYS A 61 -5.16 -1.51 16.22
N VAL A 62 -6.22 -0.73 16.44
CA VAL A 62 -7.37 -1.11 17.27
C VAL A 62 -8.20 -2.21 16.61
N ASN A 63 -8.41 -2.13 15.29
CA ASN A 63 -9.31 -3.03 14.57
C ASN A 63 -8.70 -3.69 13.32
N GLY A 64 -7.42 -3.44 13.02
CA GLY A 64 -6.71 -4.01 11.87
C GLY A 64 -7.15 -3.49 10.50
N SER A 65 -8.10 -2.53 10.45
CA SER A 65 -8.61 -1.95 9.21
C SER A 65 -7.52 -1.16 8.50
N LYS A 66 -7.55 -1.21 7.17
CA LYS A 66 -6.53 -0.62 6.30
C LYS A 66 -7.16 0.41 5.38
N TYR A 67 -6.48 1.54 5.22
CA TYR A 67 -6.79 2.53 4.20
C TYR A 67 -5.59 2.66 3.26
N VAL A 68 -5.78 2.27 2.01
CA VAL A 68 -4.77 2.38 0.95
C VAL A 68 -5.07 3.61 0.12
N GLY A 69 -4.05 4.43 -0.12
CA GLY A 69 -4.15 5.60 -0.98
C GLY A 69 -2.88 5.82 -1.78
N SER A 70 -2.94 6.74 -2.74
CA SER A 70 -1.78 7.13 -3.55
C SER A 70 -1.63 8.65 -3.62
N SER A 71 -0.43 9.12 -3.95
CA SER A 71 -0.20 10.54 -4.23
C SER A 71 1.03 10.77 -5.09
N ASN A 72 0.98 11.81 -5.92
CA ASN A 72 2.16 12.38 -6.58
C ASN A 72 3.09 13.10 -5.60
N SER A 73 2.62 13.44 -4.40
CA SER A 73 3.43 14.01 -3.32
C SER A 73 2.98 13.44 -1.98
N LEU A 74 3.70 12.42 -1.52
CA LEU A 74 3.46 11.77 -0.23
C LEU A 74 3.60 12.77 0.93
N TYR A 75 4.63 13.63 0.90
CA TYR A 75 4.78 14.71 1.88
C TYR A 75 3.53 15.57 2.01
N ARG A 76 3.00 16.10 0.89
CA ARG A 76 1.79 16.93 0.92
C ARG A 76 0.60 16.16 1.47
N ARG A 77 0.43 14.91 1.03
CA ARG A 77 -0.69 14.07 1.46
C ARG A 77 -0.64 13.74 2.96
N PHE A 78 0.53 13.37 3.47
CA PHE A 78 0.70 13.11 4.90
C PHE A 78 0.57 14.38 5.73
N LEU A 79 1.07 15.52 5.24
CA LEU A 79 0.88 16.81 5.90
C LEU A 79 -0.61 17.17 6.06
N GLN A 80 -1.42 16.87 5.04
CA GLN A 80 -2.89 17.03 5.12
C GLN A 80 -3.51 16.13 6.19
N TYR A 81 -3.13 14.85 6.24
CA TYR A 81 -3.67 13.93 7.25
C TYR A 81 -3.22 14.25 8.67
N PHE A 82 -2.05 14.85 8.86
CA PHE A 82 -1.59 15.35 10.15
C PHE A 82 -2.08 16.76 10.51
N ASN A 83 -3.02 17.33 9.73
CA ASN A 83 -3.64 18.61 9.99
C ASN A 83 -5.12 18.41 10.38
N THR A 84 -5.45 18.64 11.65
CA THR A 84 -6.80 18.48 12.19
C THR A 84 -7.85 19.31 11.45
N GLU A 85 -7.53 20.53 11.02
CA GLU A 85 -8.46 21.38 10.26
C GLU A 85 -8.79 20.73 8.90
N TYR A 86 -7.78 20.17 8.23
CA TYR A 86 -7.99 19.42 7.00
C TYR A 86 -8.88 18.20 7.24
N LEU A 87 -8.65 17.46 8.33
CA LEU A 87 -9.46 16.29 8.67
C LEU A 87 -10.93 16.64 8.90
N LEU A 88 -11.20 17.71 9.67
CA LEU A 88 -12.55 18.19 9.97
C LEU A 88 -13.28 18.64 8.69
N LYS A 89 -12.56 19.29 7.77
CA LYS A 89 -13.13 19.71 6.48
C LYS A 89 -13.43 18.56 5.53
N HIS A 90 -12.77 17.40 5.69
CA HIS A 90 -12.86 16.26 4.77
C HIS A 90 -13.33 14.98 5.47
N GLU A 91 -14.31 15.11 6.37
CA GLU A 91 -14.91 13.97 7.09
C GLU A 91 -15.60 12.94 6.18
N ASN A 92 -15.91 13.29 4.93
CA ASN A 92 -16.41 12.31 3.96
C ASN A 92 -15.33 11.27 3.56
N ILE A 93 -14.04 11.57 3.80
CA ILE A 93 -12.93 10.65 3.54
C ILE A 93 -12.75 9.71 4.74
N VAL A 94 -12.79 8.40 4.48
CA VAL A 94 -12.73 7.34 5.52
C VAL A 94 -11.53 7.51 6.46
N ILE A 95 -10.32 7.71 5.94
CA ILE A 95 -9.13 7.89 6.79
C ILE A 95 -9.20 9.14 7.66
N CYS A 96 -9.83 10.23 7.19
CA CYS A 96 -9.94 11.45 7.99
C CYS A 96 -10.81 11.21 9.24
N ARG A 97 -11.95 10.54 9.09
CA ARG A 97 -12.79 10.15 10.24
C ARG A 97 -12.08 9.19 11.17
N ALA A 98 -11.34 8.23 10.61
CA ALA A 98 -10.64 7.23 11.41
C ALA A 98 -9.54 7.87 12.28
N LEU A 99 -8.77 8.81 11.71
CA LEU A 99 -7.74 9.57 12.43
C LEU A 99 -8.34 10.48 13.50
N LEU A 100 -9.47 11.16 13.21
CA LEU A 100 -10.19 11.97 14.22
C LEU A 100 -10.73 11.11 15.37
N LYS A 101 -11.25 9.92 15.07
CA LYS A 101 -11.89 9.04 16.07
C LYS A 101 -10.89 8.33 16.97
N HIS A 102 -9.78 7.85 16.41
CA HIS A 102 -8.85 6.96 17.12
C HIS A 102 -7.53 7.64 17.52
N GLY A 103 -7.26 8.85 17.01
CA GLY A 103 -5.97 9.52 17.20
C GLY A 103 -4.85 8.89 16.36
N TYR A 104 -3.72 9.58 16.27
CA TYR A 104 -2.59 9.16 15.44
C TYR A 104 -1.77 8.03 16.08
N SER A 105 -1.75 7.93 17.41
CA SER A 105 -1.02 6.90 18.16
C SER A 105 -1.44 5.49 17.77
N GLU A 106 -2.70 5.33 17.34
CA GLU A 106 -3.32 4.05 17.00
C GLU A 106 -3.11 3.62 15.54
N PHE A 107 -2.22 4.29 14.80
CA PHE A 107 -1.95 3.93 13.40
C PHE A 107 -0.50 3.60 13.11
N ASN A 108 -0.33 2.57 12.27
CA ASN A 108 0.88 2.35 11.48
C ASN A 108 0.69 2.97 10.09
N LEU A 109 1.80 3.31 9.42
CA LEU A 109 1.82 3.82 8.05
C LEU A 109 2.91 3.16 7.20
#